data_AF-A0A834CDB0-F1
#
_entry.id   AF-A0A834CDB0-F1
#
_cell.length_a   1.000
_cell.length_b   1.000
_cell.length_c   1.000
_cell.angle_alpha   90.00
_cell.angle_beta   90.00
_cell.angle_gamma   90.00
#
_symmetry.space_group_name_H-M   'P 1'
#
loop_
_entity.id
_entity.type
_entity.pdbx_description
1 polymer ?
#
loop_
_entity_poly.entity_id
_entity_poly.type
_entity_poly.pdbx_seq_one_letter_code
_entity_poly.pdbx_strand_id
1 'polypeptide(L)'
;MDKQITFLTKVKEDLSAGDNTSKQEILTLQTAQESWLSERSRLLEEVKSLKESVDQLEADNKVQQQERESLEKRCKEALSEASVSAAVKEEMSSSISCLRAQQDAIQLERDEAAQQVRELESQLKNALSKQLEAREASGKATEALEKLAKEKAALMKDKSEAQTLLEELQTSKQEMQTRLEMIIKENSKYKEDLNLSKEQLCTETEKTKSLFHKIEELQEAVSVKSESMQTLLVENKKLSQELNSNHSEQKDLFKMKEEHSKLTKEVEELKQSESTLKDQLNREKAAVQQSIREKSALILEKDQHVENLKKEMEVLRGESASVKTLHGTIQSLERDKANLKEQIQKLEKTITAGPNNGIKDLGDDVLDQMKEEKEIAQSQIEFLNSVIVDLQRKNEELKDKLETMAAAALNGNNPNELDNHDGHEKQPEKKKAPPRLFCDICDCFDLHDTEDCPTQMQMPDTPPHTTYHGNKHEERPYCDICEVFGHWTESCTDDQTF
;
A
#
# COMPACT_ATOMS: atom_id res chain seq x y z
N MET A 1 239.90 168.89 -6.28
CA MET A 1 239.42 168.46 -4.95
C MET A 1 238.03 169.02 -4.70
N ASP A 2 237.29 168.35 -3.83
CA ASP A 2 236.15 168.84 -3.04
C ASP A 2 234.79 169.02 -3.66
N LYS A 3 234.67 169.58 -4.87
CA LYS A 3 233.32 169.68 -5.45
C LYS A 3 232.82 168.37 -6.07
N GLN A 4 233.72 167.39 -6.20
CA GLN A 4 233.39 166.02 -6.57
C GLN A 4 232.75 165.25 -5.41
N ILE A 5 232.98 165.63 -4.15
CA ILE A 5 232.58 164.81 -2.99
C ILE A 5 231.22 165.23 -2.45
N THR A 6 230.95 166.53 -2.34
CA THR A 6 229.67 167.02 -1.77
C THR A 6 228.48 166.79 -2.68
N PHE A 7 228.67 166.88 -4.00
CA PHE A 7 227.60 166.56 -4.94
C PHE A 7 227.28 165.05 -4.95
N LEU A 8 228.29 164.19 -4.79
CA LEU A 8 228.11 162.75 -4.64
C LEU A 8 227.32 162.38 -3.38
N THR A 9 227.46 163.12 -2.28
CA THR A 9 226.69 162.86 -1.05
C THR A 9 225.21 163.22 -1.22
N LYS A 10 224.91 164.36 -1.83
CA LYS A 10 223.51 164.80 -2.01
C LYS A 10 222.75 163.95 -3.00
N VAL A 11 223.39 163.59 -4.12
CA VAL A 11 222.79 162.67 -5.08
C VAL A 11 222.59 161.27 -4.49
N LYS A 12 223.47 160.84 -3.55
CA LYS A 12 223.29 159.58 -2.81
C LYS A 12 222.08 159.62 -1.86
N GLU A 13 221.82 160.75 -1.21
CA GLU A 13 220.61 160.93 -0.39
C GLU A 13 219.34 160.95 -1.25
N ASP A 14 219.35 161.64 -2.39
CA ASP A 14 218.21 161.67 -3.34
C ASP A 14 217.96 160.28 -3.96
N LEU A 15 219.03 159.55 -4.29
CA LEU A 15 218.96 158.14 -4.70
C LEU A 15 218.42 157.24 -3.59
N SER A 16 218.84 157.47 -2.34
CA SER A 16 218.37 156.69 -1.20
C SER A 16 216.90 156.99 -0.87
N ALA A 17 216.45 158.23 -1.03
CA ALA A 17 215.05 158.62 -0.85
C ALA A 17 214.17 158.08 -1.99
N GLY A 18 214.62 158.19 -3.25
CA GLY A 18 213.96 157.60 -4.41
C GLY A 18 213.88 156.08 -4.36
N ASP A 19 214.94 155.42 -3.88
CA ASP A 19 214.98 153.96 -3.67
C ASP A 19 214.04 153.52 -2.55
N ASN A 20 213.98 154.26 -1.44
CA ASN A 20 213.01 153.99 -0.37
C ASN A 20 211.55 154.21 -0.83
N THR A 21 211.29 155.25 -1.64
CA THR A 21 209.94 155.52 -2.17
C THR A 21 209.52 154.45 -3.17
N SER A 22 210.42 154.06 -4.07
CA SER A 22 210.20 152.98 -5.04
C SER A 22 209.97 151.63 -4.35
N LYS A 23 210.73 151.33 -3.28
CA LYS A 23 210.50 150.13 -2.46
C LYS A 23 209.15 150.14 -1.76
N GLN A 24 208.71 151.30 -1.26
CA GLN A 24 207.39 151.44 -0.64
C GLN A 24 206.27 151.25 -1.67
N GLU A 25 206.40 151.82 -2.87
CA GLU A 25 205.45 151.63 -3.98
C GLU A 25 205.39 150.16 -4.43
N ILE A 26 206.55 149.50 -4.56
CA ILE A 26 206.63 148.06 -4.88
C ILE A 26 205.93 147.23 -3.80
N LEU A 27 206.15 147.54 -2.52
CA LEU A 27 205.47 146.85 -1.41
C LEU A 27 203.95 147.07 -1.43
N THR A 28 203.47 148.27 -1.74
CA THR A 28 202.02 148.54 -1.88
C THR A 28 201.41 147.83 -3.09
N LEU A 29 202.13 147.72 -4.20
CA LEU A 29 201.71 146.96 -5.37
C LEU A 29 201.71 145.45 -5.09
N GLN A 30 202.71 144.94 -4.36
CA GLN A 30 202.78 143.53 -3.94
C GLN A 30 201.61 143.19 -3.01
N THR A 31 201.31 144.02 -2.02
CA THR A 31 200.15 143.81 -1.13
C THR A 31 198.81 143.94 -1.87
N ALA A 32 198.67 144.89 -2.80
CA ALA A 32 197.48 144.99 -3.65
C ALA A 32 197.34 143.77 -4.57
N GLN A 33 198.44 143.23 -5.11
CA GLN A 33 198.46 142.02 -5.91
C GLN A 33 198.08 140.78 -5.09
N GLU A 34 198.61 140.63 -3.87
CA GLU A 34 198.23 139.54 -2.95
C GLU A 34 196.77 139.62 -2.52
N SER A 35 196.26 140.83 -2.23
CA SER A 35 194.84 141.08 -1.94
C SER A 35 193.96 140.71 -3.12
N TRP A 36 194.34 141.11 -4.33
CA TRP A 36 193.61 140.78 -5.56
C TRP A 36 193.63 139.28 -5.86
N LEU A 37 194.77 138.60 -5.68
CA LEU A 37 194.88 137.15 -5.84
C LEU A 37 194.03 136.40 -4.81
N SER A 38 193.99 136.87 -3.56
CA SER A 38 193.15 136.29 -2.51
C SER A 38 191.66 136.44 -2.83
N GLU A 39 191.24 137.63 -3.27
CA GLU A 39 189.84 137.88 -3.67
C GLU A 39 189.46 137.06 -4.91
N ARG A 40 190.37 136.93 -5.88
CA ARG A 40 190.16 136.07 -7.04
C ARG A 40 189.99 134.61 -6.64
N SER A 41 190.80 134.11 -5.70
CA SER A 41 190.65 132.75 -5.16
C SER A 41 189.32 132.57 -4.42
N ARG A 42 188.88 133.56 -3.63
CA ARG A 42 187.58 133.53 -2.92
C ARG A 42 186.41 133.45 -3.89
N LEU A 43 186.40 134.31 -4.92
CA LEU A 43 185.36 134.32 -5.95
C LEU A 43 185.37 133.04 -6.79
N LEU A 44 186.55 132.47 -7.08
CA LEU A 44 186.66 131.18 -7.77
C LEU A 44 186.02 130.04 -6.96
N GLU A 45 186.23 130.02 -5.64
CA GLU A 45 185.61 129.02 -4.78
C GLU A 45 184.09 129.22 -4.66
N GLU A 46 183.62 130.47 -4.60
CA GLU A 46 182.19 130.82 -4.57
C GLU A 46 181.49 130.42 -5.88
N VAL A 47 182.11 130.69 -7.03
CA VAL A 47 181.62 130.24 -8.35
C VAL A 47 181.59 128.72 -8.43
N LYS A 48 182.60 128.04 -7.89
CA LYS A 48 182.64 126.58 -7.86
C LYS A 48 181.51 126.02 -6.99
N SER A 49 181.31 126.56 -5.80
CA SER A 49 180.22 126.16 -4.89
C SER A 49 178.83 126.43 -5.48
N LEU A 50 178.61 127.58 -6.11
CA LEU A 50 177.35 127.90 -6.79
C LEU A 50 177.10 126.96 -7.96
N LYS A 51 178.13 126.61 -8.72
CA LYS A 51 178.01 125.68 -9.83
C LYS A 51 177.63 124.28 -9.36
N GLU A 52 178.27 123.79 -8.29
CA GLU A 52 177.87 122.54 -7.62
C GLU A 52 176.41 122.60 -7.13
N SER A 53 175.96 123.74 -6.59
CA SER A 53 174.57 123.93 -6.17
C SER A 53 173.58 123.94 -7.33
N VAL A 54 173.93 124.52 -8.48
CA VAL A 54 173.08 124.53 -9.68
C VAL A 54 172.98 123.12 -10.25
N ASP A 55 174.12 122.42 -10.37
CA ASP A 55 174.15 121.03 -10.84
C ASP A 55 173.29 120.12 -9.95
N GLN A 56 173.31 120.34 -8.62
CA GLN A 56 172.46 119.60 -7.67
C GLN A 56 170.97 119.92 -7.87
N LEU A 57 170.59 121.20 -8.00
CA LEU A 57 169.20 121.59 -8.22
C LEU A 57 168.65 121.09 -9.57
N GLU A 58 169.49 121.08 -10.61
CA GLU A 58 169.13 120.49 -11.91
C GLU A 58 168.89 118.98 -11.78
N ALA A 59 169.72 118.28 -11.01
CA ALA A 59 169.52 116.86 -10.71
C ALA A 59 168.21 116.63 -9.93
N ASP A 60 167.94 117.41 -8.89
CA ASP A 60 166.73 117.30 -8.07
C ASP A 60 165.46 117.58 -8.88
N ASN A 61 165.49 118.60 -9.74
CA ASN A 61 164.36 118.94 -10.61
C ASN A 61 164.08 117.82 -11.61
N LYS A 62 165.13 117.20 -12.16
CA LYS A 62 165.00 116.04 -13.04
C LYS A 62 164.38 114.84 -12.32
N VAL A 63 164.77 114.59 -11.07
CA VAL A 63 164.16 113.54 -10.23
C VAL A 63 162.69 113.85 -9.95
N GLN A 64 162.35 115.08 -9.55
CA GLN A 64 160.97 115.49 -9.29
C GLN A 64 160.09 115.40 -10.54
N GLN A 65 160.64 115.77 -11.70
CA GLN A 65 159.95 115.63 -12.98
C GLN A 65 159.65 114.16 -13.29
N GLN A 66 160.62 113.26 -13.09
CA GLN A 66 160.41 111.81 -13.25
C GLN A 66 159.39 111.26 -12.25
N GLU A 67 159.43 111.71 -11.00
CA GLU A 67 158.47 111.29 -9.97
C GLU A 67 157.05 111.77 -10.30
N ARG A 68 156.90 113.00 -10.78
CA ARG A 68 155.61 113.54 -11.24
C ARG A 68 155.05 112.75 -12.42
N GLU A 69 155.89 112.44 -13.41
CA GLU A 69 155.50 111.61 -14.57
C GLU A 69 155.07 110.20 -14.13
N SER A 70 155.80 109.60 -13.18
CA SER A 70 155.46 108.30 -12.59
C SER A 70 154.13 108.32 -11.83
N LEU A 71 153.90 109.34 -11.00
CA LEU A 71 152.65 109.53 -10.26
C LEU A 71 151.47 109.80 -11.19
N GLU A 72 151.65 110.62 -12.22
CA GLU A 72 150.61 110.88 -13.22
C GLU A 72 150.21 109.60 -13.94
N LYS A 73 151.20 108.76 -14.31
CA LYS A 73 150.94 107.44 -14.89
C LYS A 73 150.15 106.55 -13.93
N ARG A 74 150.55 106.47 -12.65
CA ARG A 74 149.84 105.69 -11.62
C ARG A 74 148.41 106.21 -11.38
N CYS A 75 148.19 107.52 -11.38
CA CYS A 75 146.85 108.10 -11.25
C CYS A 75 145.97 107.77 -12.46
N LYS A 76 146.52 107.81 -13.68
CA LYS A 76 145.79 107.40 -14.90
C LYS A 76 145.43 105.91 -14.86
N GLU A 77 146.35 105.05 -14.43
CA GLU A 77 146.11 103.62 -14.25
C GLU A 77 145.06 103.34 -13.17
N ALA A 78 145.12 104.02 -12.02
CA ALA A 78 144.10 103.88 -10.98
C ALA A 78 142.72 104.39 -11.41
N LEU A 79 142.65 105.47 -12.20
CA LEU A 79 141.39 105.98 -12.75
C LEU A 79 140.78 105.00 -13.77
N SER A 80 141.60 104.39 -14.64
CA SER A 80 141.10 103.38 -15.58
C SER A 80 140.65 102.11 -14.86
N GLU A 81 141.38 101.65 -13.85
CA GLU A 81 140.99 100.50 -13.02
C GLU A 81 139.69 100.77 -12.23
N ALA A 82 139.55 101.97 -11.65
CA ALA A 82 138.32 102.37 -10.97
C ALA A 82 137.14 102.45 -11.95
N SER A 83 137.35 102.95 -13.17
CA SER A 83 136.32 102.98 -14.21
C SER A 83 135.90 101.58 -14.65
N VAL A 84 136.84 100.65 -14.82
CA VAL A 84 136.53 99.24 -15.13
C VAL A 84 135.80 98.59 -13.96
N SER A 85 136.23 98.81 -12.72
CA SER A 85 135.56 98.28 -11.52
C SER A 85 134.13 98.84 -11.38
N ALA A 86 133.91 100.12 -11.69
CA ALA A 86 132.59 100.72 -11.70
C ALA A 86 131.66 100.07 -12.74
N ALA A 87 132.17 99.86 -13.97
CA ALA A 87 131.43 99.17 -15.02
C ALA A 87 131.07 97.72 -14.62
N VAL A 88 132.01 96.97 -14.03
CA VAL A 88 131.77 95.61 -13.52
C VAL A 88 130.72 95.60 -12.40
N LYS A 89 130.75 96.57 -11.49
CA LYS A 89 129.74 96.69 -10.42
C LYS A 89 128.35 96.97 -10.99
N GLU A 90 128.25 97.81 -12.01
CA GLU A 90 126.98 98.13 -12.69
C GLU A 90 126.43 96.91 -13.44
N GLU A 91 127.30 96.15 -14.12
CA GLU A 91 126.94 94.88 -14.78
C GLU A 91 126.50 93.80 -13.76
N MET A 92 127.22 93.66 -12.65
CA MET A 92 126.82 92.75 -11.56
C MET A 92 125.49 93.17 -10.94
N SER A 93 125.26 94.45 -10.70
CA SER A 93 123.99 94.96 -10.16
C SER A 93 122.83 94.68 -11.11
N SER A 94 123.04 94.89 -12.42
CA SER A 94 122.08 94.57 -13.47
C SER A 94 121.78 93.07 -13.54
N SER A 95 122.81 92.23 -13.46
CA SER A 95 122.67 90.77 -13.43
C SER A 95 121.91 90.28 -12.20
N ILE A 96 122.22 90.81 -11.01
CA ILE A 96 121.50 90.49 -9.76
C ILE A 96 120.03 90.91 -9.87
N SER A 97 119.75 92.08 -10.44
CA SER A 97 118.38 92.54 -10.68
C SER A 97 117.62 91.61 -11.64
N CYS A 98 118.28 91.17 -12.73
CA CYS A 98 117.69 90.23 -13.69
C CYS A 98 117.41 88.85 -13.06
N LEU A 99 118.35 88.32 -12.26
CA LEU A 99 118.18 87.04 -11.58
C LEU A 99 117.07 87.08 -10.52
N ARG A 100 116.92 88.19 -9.80
CA ARG A 100 115.77 88.37 -8.88
C ARG A 100 114.45 88.37 -9.65
N ALA A 101 114.36 89.10 -10.76
CA ALA A 101 113.16 89.10 -11.59
C ALA A 101 112.82 87.70 -12.12
N GLN A 102 113.82 86.91 -12.52
CA GLN A 102 113.63 85.51 -12.90
C GLN A 102 113.19 84.63 -11.72
N GLN A 103 113.78 84.81 -10.54
CA GLN A 103 113.39 84.09 -9.34
C GLN A 103 111.93 84.37 -8.98
N ASP A 104 111.51 85.63 -9.01
CA ASP A 104 110.14 86.04 -8.72
C ASP A 104 109.15 85.50 -9.76
N ALA A 105 109.53 85.47 -11.05
CA ALA A 105 108.71 84.88 -12.10
C ALA A 105 108.52 83.36 -11.92
N ILE A 106 109.60 82.61 -11.65
CA ILE A 106 109.55 81.16 -11.39
C ILE A 106 108.76 80.87 -10.11
N GLN A 107 108.91 81.71 -9.09
CA GLN A 107 108.18 81.60 -7.84
C GLN A 107 106.66 81.77 -8.06
N LEU A 108 106.27 82.73 -8.90
CA LEU A 108 104.87 82.93 -9.29
C LEU A 108 104.34 81.72 -10.07
N GLU A 109 105.06 81.24 -11.08
CA GLU A 109 104.68 80.04 -11.86
C GLU A 109 104.53 78.80 -10.97
N ARG A 110 105.44 78.63 -10.00
CA ARG A 110 105.37 77.54 -9.01
C ARG A 110 104.13 77.65 -8.13
N ASP A 111 103.79 78.86 -7.68
CA ASP A 111 102.64 79.09 -6.81
C ASP A 111 101.31 78.89 -7.57
N GLU A 112 101.25 79.30 -8.84
CA GLU A 112 100.13 79.01 -9.75
C GLU A 112 100.00 77.51 -10.03
N ALA A 113 101.09 76.82 -10.33
CA ALA A 113 101.08 75.36 -10.53
C ALA A 113 100.65 74.63 -9.25
N ALA A 114 101.12 75.05 -8.08
CA ALA A 114 100.71 74.49 -6.80
C ALA A 114 99.21 74.73 -6.52
N GLN A 115 98.67 75.88 -6.94
CA GLN A 115 97.24 76.15 -6.85
C GLN A 115 96.42 75.26 -7.79
N GLN A 116 96.88 75.04 -9.02
CA GLN A 116 96.23 74.14 -9.98
C GLN A 116 96.24 72.69 -9.48
N VAL A 117 97.35 72.22 -8.89
CA VAL A 117 97.43 70.88 -8.30
C VAL A 117 96.42 70.73 -7.16
N ARG A 118 96.33 71.70 -6.25
CA ARG A 118 95.33 71.66 -5.15
C ARG A 118 93.89 71.63 -5.68
N GLU A 119 93.61 72.40 -6.73
CA GLU A 119 92.29 72.41 -7.36
C GLU A 119 91.96 71.06 -8.01
N LEU A 120 92.89 70.48 -8.76
CA LEU A 120 92.72 69.15 -9.36
C LEU A 120 92.59 68.04 -8.29
N GLU A 121 93.34 68.12 -7.20
CA GLU A 121 93.20 67.20 -6.06
C GLU A 121 91.81 67.30 -5.41
N SER A 122 91.30 68.52 -5.23
CA SER A 122 89.94 68.77 -4.73
C SER A 122 88.87 68.19 -5.67
N GLN A 123 89.01 68.42 -6.98
CA GLN A 123 88.10 67.90 -8.00
C GLN A 123 88.13 66.36 -8.07
N LEU A 124 89.31 65.76 -8.02
CA LEU A 124 89.49 64.30 -8.00
C LEU A 124 88.83 63.70 -6.75
N LYS A 125 89.05 64.30 -5.58
CA LYS A 125 88.44 63.85 -4.32
C LYS A 125 86.91 63.91 -4.37
N ASN A 126 86.36 65.00 -4.91
CA ASN A 126 84.92 65.13 -5.10
C ASN A 126 84.36 64.11 -6.11
N ALA A 127 85.05 63.89 -7.23
CA ALA A 127 84.65 62.89 -8.23
C ALA A 127 84.68 61.47 -7.64
N LEU A 128 85.72 61.14 -6.86
CA LEU A 128 85.84 59.85 -6.19
C LEU A 128 84.71 59.65 -5.16
N SER A 129 84.40 60.68 -4.35
CA SER A 129 83.29 60.65 -3.39
C SER A 129 81.97 60.36 -4.08
N LYS A 130 81.66 61.10 -5.16
CA LYS A 130 80.44 60.89 -5.95
C LYS A 130 80.38 59.50 -6.57
N GLN A 131 81.51 58.95 -7.04
CA GLN A 131 81.56 57.60 -7.60
C GLN A 131 81.33 56.54 -6.52
N LEU A 132 81.85 56.74 -5.31
CA LEU A 132 81.64 55.86 -4.16
C LEU A 132 80.17 55.87 -3.73
N GLU A 133 79.58 57.05 -3.59
CA GLU A 133 78.15 57.24 -3.30
C GLU A 133 77.26 56.57 -4.37
N ALA A 134 77.58 56.75 -5.66
CA ALA A 134 76.85 56.12 -6.75
C ALA A 134 76.99 54.59 -6.74
N ARG A 135 78.17 54.06 -6.40
CA ARG A 135 78.40 52.61 -6.27
C ARG A 135 77.65 52.03 -5.08
N GLU A 136 77.63 52.71 -3.94
CA GLU A 136 76.85 52.31 -2.77
C GLU A 136 75.35 52.36 -3.06
N ALA A 137 74.87 53.42 -3.72
CA ALA A 137 73.47 53.53 -4.14
C ALA A 137 73.09 52.42 -5.13
N SER A 138 73.96 52.11 -6.09
CA SER A 138 73.77 50.99 -7.02
C SER A 138 73.75 49.66 -6.28
N GLY A 139 74.64 49.44 -5.31
CA GLY A 139 74.68 48.23 -4.47
C GLY A 139 73.37 48.04 -3.69
N LYS A 140 72.91 49.09 -3.02
CA LYS A 140 71.62 49.11 -2.31
C LYS A 140 70.45 48.85 -3.26
N ALA A 141 70.48 49.41 -4.47
CA ALA A 141 69.45 49.15 -5.48
C ALA A 141 69.46 47.69 -5.95
N THR A 142 70.64 47.08 -6.16
CA THR A 142 70.74 45.66 -6.52
C THR A 142 70.28 44.73 -5.40
N GLU A 143 70.63 45.02 -4.14
CA GLU A 143 70.15 44.25 -2.98
C GLU A 143 68.63 44.37 -2.82
N ALA A 144 68.07 45.56 -3.04
CA ALA A 144 66.62 45.76 -3.02
C ALA A 144 65.93 44.96 -4.13
N LEU A 145 66.46 44.98 -5.36
CA LEU A 145 65.94 44.18 -6.47
C LEU A 145 66.02 42.68 -6.19
N GLU A 146 67.10 42.19 -5.58
CA GLU A 146 67.23 40.78 -5.22
C GLU A 146 66.21 40.37 -4.15
N LYS A 147 65.99 41.21 -3.12
CA LYS A 147 64.92 40.98 -2.12
C LYS A 147 63.54 40.95 -2.78
N LEU A 148 63.25 41.90 -3.66
CA LEU A 148 61.97 42.00 -4.36
C LEU A 148 61.74 40.79 -5.29
N ALA A 149 62.80 40.27 -5.91
CA ALA A 149 62.75 39.04 -6.69
C ALA A 149 62.44 37.81 -5.81
N LYS A 150 63.05 37.70 -4.62
CA LYS A 150 62.76 36.63 -3.65
C LYS A 150 61.32 36.70 -3.15
N GLU A 151 60.83 37.89 -2.79
CA GLU A 151 59.44 38.09 -2.38
C GLU A 151 58.45 37.77 -3.50
N LYS A 152 58.75 38.17 -4.74
CA LYS A 152 57.91 37.82 -5.90
C LYS A 152 57.87 36.31 -6.12
N ALA A 153 58.99 35.61 -5.98
CA ALA A 153 59.04 34.15 -6.10
C ALA A 153 58.22 33.47 -4.99
N ALA A 154 58.34 33.95 -3.75
CA ALA A 154 57.54 33.48 -2.62
C ALA A 154 56.03 33.70 -2.86
N LEU A 155 55.63 34.90 -3.26
CA LEU A 155 54.23 35.22 -3.58
C LEU A 155 53.68 34.37 -4.73
N MET A 156 54.49 34.07 -5.75
CA MET A 156 54.07 33.20 -6.85
C MET A 156 53.86 31.76 -6.38
N LYS A 157 54.71 31.27 -5.46
CA LYS A 157 54.55 29.96 -4.83
C LYS A 157 53.28 29.92 -3.98
N ASP A 158 53.09 30.89 -3.09
CA ASP A 158 51.89 30.98 -2.24
C ASP A 158 50.61 31.08 -3.07
N LYS A 159 50.64 31.85 -4.18
CA LYS A 159 49.53 31.93 -5.14
C LYS A 159 49.22 30.57 -5.76
N SER A 160 50.25 29.81 -6.16
CA SER A 160 50.04 28.48 -6.75
C SER A 160 49.45 27.50 -5.74
N GLU A 161 49.93 27.51 -4.48
CA GLU A 161 49.40 26.67 -3.40
C GLU A 161 47.97 27.07 -3.01
N ALA A 162 47.66 28.36 -2.96
CA ALA A 162 46.31 28.85 -2.73
C ALA A 162 45.36 28.45 -3.88
N GLN A 163 45.86 28.42 -5.12
CA GLN A 163 45.05 28.03 -6.28
C GLN A 163 44.77 26.52 -6.30
N THR A 164 45.74 25.67 -5.93
CA THR A 164 45.49 24.23 -5.77
C THR A 164 44.49 23.95 -4.64
N LEU A 165 44.61 24.64 -3.49
CA LEU A 165 43.65 24.51 -2.40
C LEU A 165 42.23 24.98 -2.79
N LEU A 166 42.13 26.02 -3.62
CA LEU A 166 40.83 26.48 -4.15
C LEU A 166 40.20 25.42 -5.06
N GLU A 167 40.98 24.80 -5.93
CA GLU A 167 40.52 23.72 -6.81
C GLU A 167 40.05 22.49 -5.99
N GLU A 168 40.81 22.09 -4.96
CA GLU A 168 40.42 21.02 -4.03
C GLU A 168 39.13 21.33 -3.25
N LEU A 169 38.96 22.57 -2.78
CA LEU A 169 37.72 22.99 -2.13
C LEU A 169 36.54 23.00 -3.09
N GLN A 170 36.77 23.38 -4.35
CA GLN A 170 35.73 23.41 -5.39
C GLN A 170 35.29 22.00 -5.79
N THR A 171 36.20 21.04 -5.92
CA THR A 171 35.87 19.63 -6.18
C THR A 171 35.15 19.02 -4.98
N SER A 172 35.65 19.24 -3.75
CA SER A 172 34.99 18.77 -2.53
C SER A 172 33.57 19.32 -2.39
N LYS A 173 33.35 20.61 -2.71
CA LYS A 173 32.02 21.22 -2.74
C LYS A 173 31.09 20.52 -3.73
N GLN A 174 31.56 20.25 -4.96
CA GLN A 174 30.76 19.55 -5.97
C GLN A 174 30.41 18.11 -5.53
N GLU A 175 31.36 17.38 -4.94
CA GLU A 175 31.10 16.04 -4.41
C GLU A 175 30.04 16.04 -3.31
N MET A 176 30.14 16.98 -2.36
CA MET A 176 29.16 17.12 -1.28
C MET A 176 27.78 17.53 -1.81
N GLN A 177 27.73 18.38 -2.84
CA GLN A 177 26.48 18.76 -3.49
C GLN A 177 25.81 17.58 -4.20
N THR A 178 26.58 16.79 -4.96
CA THR A 178 26.07 15.55 -5.59
C THR A 178 25.57 14.55 -4.54
N ARG A 179 26.29 14.38 -3.42
CA ARG A 179 25.84 13.52 -2.31
C ARG A 179 24.53 14.00 -1.70
N LEU A 180 24.39 15.32 -1.51
CA LEU A 180 23.16 15.90 -1.00
C LEU A 180 21.98 15.65 -1.95
N GLU A 181 22.18 15.83 -3.26
CA GLU A 181 21.17 15.56 -4.29
C GLU A 181 20.76 14.08 -4.31
N MET A 182 21.71 13.14 -4.17
CA MET A 182 21.40 11.72 -4.03
C MET A 182 20.57 11.42 -2.79
N ILE A 183 20.95 11.96 -1.63
CA ILE A 183 20.20 11.77 -0.36
C ILE A 183 18.79 12.36 -0.45
N ILE A 184 18.62 13.50 -1.12
CA ILE A 184 17.30 14.09 -1.37
C ILE A 184 16.45 13.15 -2.24
N LYS A 185 17.04 12.58 -3.30
CA LYS A 185 16.36 11.62 -4.17
C LYS A 185 15.98 10.34 -3.43
N GLU A 186 16.87 9.79 -2.62
CA GLU A 186 16.57 8.62 -1.77
C GLU A 186 15.46 8.91 -0.76
N ASN A 187 15.49 10.06 -0.07
CA ASN A 187 14.42 10.44 0.84
C ASN A 187 13.07 10.62 0.13
N SER A 188 13.07 11.13 -1.11
CA SER A 188 11.84 11.23 -1.89
C SER A 188 11.27 9.85 -2.23
N LYS A 189 12.12 8.88 -2.61
CA LYS A 189 11.71 7.48 -2.83
C LYS A 189 11.16 6.83 -1.57
N TYR A 190 11.87 6.93 -0.45
CA TYR A 190 11.39 6.37 0.83
C TYR A 190 10.05 6.97 1.26
N LYS A 191 9.80 8.25 0.96
CA LYS A 191 8.52 8.89 1.23
C LYS A 191 7.40 8.35 0.33
N GLU A 192 7.69 8.08 -0.94
CA GLU A 192 6.76 7.45 -1.87
C GLU A 192 6.44 6.00 -1.43
N ASP A 193 7.44 5.20 -1.12
CA ASP A 193 7.28 3.83 -0.63
C ASP A 193 6.47 3.78 0.67
N LEU A 194 6.73 4.71 1.59
CA LEU A 194 5.96 4.83 2.83
C LEU A 194 4.49 5.18 2.55
N ASN A 195 4.21 6.04 1.58
CA ASN A 195 2.84 6.37 1.19
C ASN A 195 2.14 5.18 0.53
N LEU A 196 2.82 4.46 -0.37
CA LEU A 196 2.30 3.23 -0.98
C LEU A 196 1.98 2.18 0.08
N SER A 197 2.89 1.97 1.05
CA SER A 197 2.68 1.05 2.17
C SER A 197 1.49 1.47 3.05
N LYS A 198 1.32 2.78 3.31
CA LYS A 198 0.14 3.30 4.03
C LYS A 198 -1.15 3.08 3.27
N GLU A 199 -1.18 3.32 1.96
CA GLU A 199 -2.34 3.07 1.11
C GLU A 199 -2.70 1.58 1.12
N GLN A 200 -1.71 0.70 0.94
CA GLN A 200 -1.89 -0.75 1.05
C GLN A 200 -2.47 -1.13 2.42
N LEU A 201 -1.91 -0.63 3.52
CA LEU A 201 -2.43 -0.89 4.85
C LEU A 201 -3.88 -0.42 5.02
N CYS A 202 -4.24 0.75 4.48
CA CYS A 202 -5.62 1.22 4.46
C CYS A 202 -6.53 0.26 3.68
N THR A 203 -6.12 -0.21 2.50
CA THR A 203 -6.91 -1.16 1.71
C THR A 203 -7.10 -2.50 2.43
N GLU A 204 -6.04 -3.04 3.06
CA GLU A 204 -6.12 -4.28 3.84
C GLU A 204 -6.94 -4.10 5.12
N THR A 205 -6.89 -2.91 5.74
CA THR A 205 -7.75 -2.58 6.88
C THR A 205 -9.22 -2.57 6.47
N GLU A 206 -9.58 -1.99 5.33
CA GLU A 206 -10.96 -2.01 4.82
C GLU A 206 -11.41 -3.41 4.42
N LYS A 207 -10.56 -4.21 3.77
CA LYS A 207 -10.84 -5.63 3.50
C LYS A 207 -11.10 -6.41 4.80
N THR A 208 -10.26 -6.18 5.81
CA THR A 208 -10.40 -6.81 7.13
C THR A 208 -11.73 -6.43 7.78
N LYS A 209 -12.12 -5.15 7.75
CA LYS A 209 -13.44 -4.71 8.23
C LYS A 209 -14.59 -5.38 7.48
N SER A 210 -14.50 -5.49 6.14
CA SER A 210 -15.51 -6.18 5.34
C SER A 210 -15.62 -7.67 5.69
N LEU A 211 -14.48 -8.34 5.93
CA LEU A 211 -14.47 -9.73 6.36
C LEU A 211 -15.06 -9.89 7.77
N PHE A 212 -14.74 -8.98 8.70
CA PHE A 212 -15.37 -8.97 10.03
C PHE A 212 -16.89 -8.83 9.93
N HIS A 213 -17.39 -7.90 9.12
CA HIS A 213 -18.83 -7.77 8.90
C HIS A 213 -19.44 -9.05 8.33
N LYS A 214 -18.74 -9.71 7.39
CA LYS A 214 -19.22 -10.97 6.83
C LYS A 214 -19.25 -12.11 7.86
N ILE A 215 -18.27 -12.15 8.75
CA ILE A 215 -18.24 -13.12 9.86
C ILE A 215 -19.40 -12.86 10.81
N GLU A 216 -19.69 -11.61 11.15
CA GLU A 216 -20.83 -11.23 11.99
C GLU A 216 -22.16 -11.68 11.35
N GLU A 217 -22.38 -11.40 10.07
CA GLU A 217 -23.57 -11.87 9.33
C GLU A 217 -23.72 -13.40 9.36
N LEU A 218 -22.62 -14.12 9.12
CA LEU A 218 -22.61 -15.58 9.14
C LEU A 218 -22.88 -16.12 10.54
N GLN A 219 -22.34 -15.49 11.57
CA GLN A 219 -22.56 -15.85 12.96
C GLN A 219 -24.01 -15.64 13.38
N GLU A 220 -24.63 -14.53 12.98
CA GLU A 220 -26.06 -14.27 13.17
C GLU A 220 -26.92 -15.32 12.43
N ALA A 221 -26.59 -15.63 11.17
CA ALA A 221 -27.28 -16.66 10.41
C ALA A 221 -27.16 -18.06 11.05
N VAL A 222 -26.01 -18.40 11.62
CA VAL A 222 -25.80 -19.64 12.38
C VAL A 222 -26.64 -19.64 13.66
N SER A 223 -26.67 -18.54 14.41
CA SER A 223 -27.51 -18.40 15.61
C SER A 223 -28.99 -18.61 15.29
N VAL A 224 -29.52 -17.94 14.25
CA VAL A 224 -30.91 -18.10 13.79
C VAL A 224 -31.21 -19.54 13.37
N LYS A 225 -30.30 -20.18 12.61
CA LYS A 225 -30.47 -21.60 12.22
C LYS A 225 -30.42 -22.53 13.44
N SER A 226 -29.57 -22.25 14.42
CA SER A 226 -29.47 -23.02 15.65
C SER A 226 -30.76 -22.92 16.47
N GLU A 227 -31.33 -21.73 16.61
CA GLU A 227 -32.62 -21.52 17.28
C GLU A 227 -33.78 -22.22 16.54
N SER A 228 -33.80 -22.13 15.21
CA SER A 228 -34.78 -22.85 14.37
C SER A 228 -34.64 -24.37 14.54
N MET A 229 -33.41 -24.90 14.53
CA MET A 229 -33.15 -26.33 14.75
C MET A 229 -33.58 -26.78 16.15
N GLN A 230 -33.34 -25.96 17.18
CA GLN A 230 -33.79 -26.25 18.54
C GLN A 230 -35.33 -26.30 18.61
N THR A 231 -36.01 -25.38 17.93
CA THR A 231 -37.47 -25.37 17.83
C THR A 231 -38.00 -26.63 17.15
N LEU A 232 -37.41 -27.02 16.02
CA LEU A 232 -37.75 -28.24 15.30
C LEU A 232 -37.48 -29.51 16.14
N LEU A 233 -36.41 -29.55 16.94
CA LEU A 233 -36.15 -30.66 17.86
C LEU A 233 -37.22 -30.77 18.95
N VAL A 234 -37.66 -29.65 19.52
CA VAL A 234 -38.75 -29.61 20.50
C VAL A 234 -40.05 -30.09 19.87
N GLU A 235 -40.37 -29.62 18.66
CA GLU A 235 -41.56 -30.06 17.91
C GLU A 235 -41.50 -31.55 17.55
N ASN A 236 -40.35 -32.04 17.07
CA ASN A 236 -40.18 -33.46 16.74
C ASN A 236 -40.32 -34.36 17.98
N LYS A 237 -39.79 -33.92 19.14
CA LYS A 237 -39.99 -34.61 20.41
C LYS A 237 -41.47 -34.63 20.81
N LYS A 238 -42.18 -33.52 20.62
CA LYS A 238 -43.63 -33.43 20.89
C LYS A 238 -44.43 -34.35 19.96
N LEU A 239 -44.18 -34.32 18.67
CA LEU A 239 -44.81 -35.20 17.69
C LEU A 239 -44.52 -36.68 17.98
N SER A 240 -43.29 -37.02 18.39
CA SER A 240 -42.93 -38.38 18.80
C SER A 240 -43.71 -38.82 20.05
N GLN A 241 -43.93 -37.91 21.02
CA GLN A 241 -44.77 -38.18 22.18
C GLN A 241 -46.24 -38.38 21.78
N GLU A 242 -46.79 -37.50 20.94
CA GLU A 242 -48.16 -37.62 20.42
C GLU A 242 -48.35 -38.92 19.62
N LEU A 243 -47.37 -39.32 18.80
CA LEU A 243 -47.39 -40.59 18.07
C LEU A 243 -47.40 -41.80 19.01
N ASN A 244 -46.59 -41.78 20.07
CA ASN A 244 -46.58 -42.84 21.07
C ASN A 244 -47.90 -42.91 21.85
N SER A 245 -48.49 -41.76 22.22
CA SER A 245 -49.82 -41.70 22.81
C SER A 245 -50.88 -42.26 21.87
N ASN A 246 -50.90 -41.82 20.60
CA ASN A 246 -51.79 -42.35 19.58
C ASN A 246 -51.62 -43.85 19.38
N HIS A 247 -50.39 -44.38 19.42
CA HIS A 247 -50.15 -45.82 19.34
C HIS A 247 -50.70 -46.57 20.57
N SER A 248 -50.60 -45.99 21.76
CA SER A 248 -51.22 -46.54 22.97
C SER A 248 -52.74 -46.52 22.87
N GLU A 249 -53.33 -45.40 22.44
CA GLU A 249 -54.76 -45.26 22.21
C GLU A 249 -55.25 -46.25 21.13
N GLN A 250 -54.49 -46.43 20.05
CA GLN A 250 -54.78 -47.41 19.01
C GLN A 250 -54.71 -48.85 19.52
N LYS A 251 -53.76 -49.16 20.42
CA LYS A 251 -53.67 -50.47 21.08
C LYS A 251 -54.89 -50.71 21.97
N ASP A 252 -55.33 -49.71 22.71
CA ASP A 252 -56.53 -49.83 23.56
C ASP A 252 -57.81 -49.90 22.71
N LEU A 253 -57.91 -49.15 21.62
CA LEU A 253 -58.98 -49.30 20.62
C LEU A 253 -59.00 -50.71 20.03
N PHE A 254 -57.83 -51.29 19.73
CA PHE A 254 -57.73 -52.66 19.23
C PHE A 254 -58.25 -53.68 20.25
N LYS A 255 -57.88 -53.55 21.53
CA LYS A 255 -58.43 -54.39 22.61
C LYS A 255 -59.94 -54.24 22.72
N MET A 256 -60.45 -53.00 22.70
CA MET A 256 -61.89 -52.74 22.74
C MET A 256 -62.61 -53.34 21.52
N LYS A 257 -61.99 -53.29 20.33
CA LYS A 257 -62.53 -53.92 19.11
C LYS A 257 -62.51 -55.45 19.20
N GLU A 258 -61.48 -56.03 19.81
CA GLU A 258 -61.40 -57.48 20.08
C GLU A 258 -62.48 -57.92 21.07
N GLU A 259 -62.67 -57.17 22.17
CA GLU A 259 -63.77 -57.39 23.12
C GLU A 259 -65.13 -57.23 22.46
N HIS A 260 -65.33 -56.18 21.64
CA HIS A 260 -66.55 -56.01 20.86
C HIS A 260 -66.78 -57.19 19.91
N SER A 261 -65.73 -57.72 19.26
CA SER A 261 -65.84 -58.91 18.42
C SER A 261 -66.20 -60.16 19.21
N LYS A 262 -65.66 -60.34 20.42
CA LYS A 262 -66.01 -61.44 21.33
C LYS A 262 -67.47 -61.35 21.77
N LEU A 263 -67.89 -60.18 22.23
CA LEU A 263 -69.28 -59.91 22.61
C LEU A 263 -70.25 -60.06 21.43
N THR A 264 -69.88 -59.60 20.24
CA THR A 264 -70.69 -59.79 19.03
C THR A 264 -70.86 -61.27 18.71
N LYS A 265 -69.79 -62.07 18.84
CA LYS A 265 -69.85 -63.52 18.66
C LYS A 265 -70.73 -64.18 19.72
N GLU A 266 -70.62 -63.79 20.98
CA GLU A 266 -71.50 -64.25 22.07
C GLU A 266 -72.97 -63.89 21.79
N VAL A 267 -73.24 -62.68 21.30
CA VAL A 267 -74.60 -62.27 20.89
C VAL A 267 -75.12 -63.13 19.74
N GLU A 268 -74.28 -63.45 18.76
CA GLU A 268 -74.68 -64.30 17.63
C GLU A 268 -74.91 -65.76 18.07
N GLU A 269 -74.06 -66.30 18.96
CA GLU A 269 -74.24 -67.61 19.59
C GLU A 269 -75.54 -67.64 20.42
N LEU A 270 -75.82 -66.58 21.18
CA LEU A 270 -77.07 -66.42 21.91
C LEU A 270 -78.28 -66.35 20.98
N LYS A 271 -78.21 -65.59 19.88
CA LYS A 271 -79.28 -65.55 18.85
C LYS A 271 -79.52 -66.91 18.21
N GLN A 272 -78.46 -67.67 17.90
CA GLN A 272 -78.59 -69.03 17.38
C GLN A 272 -79.23 -69.97 18.39
N SER A 273 -78.86 -69.84 19.68
CA SER A 273 -79.48 -70.61 20.76
C SER A 273 -80.95 -70.24 20.95
N GLU A 274 -81.30 -68.95 20.86
CA GLU A 274 -82.66 -68.43 20.92
C GLU A 274 -83.49 -68.97 19.74
N SER A 275 -82.95 -68.92 18.52
CA SER A 275 -83.61 -69.50 17.34
C SER A 275 -83.84 -70.99 17.49
N THR A 276 -82.85 -71.73 18.01
CA THR A 276 -82.98 -73.18 18.26
C THR A 276 -84.05 -73.48 19.29
N LEU A 277 -84.09 -72.72 20.40
CA LEU A 277 -85.14 -72.84 21.41
C LEU A 277 -86.52 -72.49 20.85
N LYS A 278 -86.62 -71.47 20.00
CA LYS A 278 -87.86 -71.07 19.34
C LYS A 278 -88.36 -72.14 18.37
N ASP A 279 -87.47 -72.77 17.61
CA ASP A 279 -87.81 -73.91 16.76
C ASP A 279 -88.26 -75.12 17.58
N GLN A 280 -87.59 -75.41 18.69
CA GLN A 280 -87.98 -76.49 19.59
C GLN A 280 -89.36 -76.23 20.22
N LEU A 281 -89.60 -75.00 20.70
CA LEU A 281 -90.91 -74.58 21.20
C LEU A 281 -92.00 -74.71 20.14
N ASN A 282 -91.71 -74.33 18.89
CA ASN A 282 -92.64 -74.47 17.77
C ASN A 282 -92.93 -75.95 17.43
N ARG A 283 -91.92 -76.82 17.46
CA ARG A 283 -92.11 -78.27 17.27
C ARG A 283 -92.95 -78.89 18.38
N GLU A 284 -92.67 -78.54 19.64
CA GLU A 284 -93.47 -78.99 20.78
C GLU A 284 -94.90 -78.49 20.69
N LYS A 285 -95.10 -77.21 20.35
CA LYS A 285 -96.43 -76.63 20.09
C LYS A 285 -97.17 -77.38 18.98
N ALA A 286 -96.50 -77.68 17.87
CA ALA A 286 -97.08 -78.45 16.76
C ALA A 286 -97.44 -79.89 17.19
N ALA A 287 -96.57 -80.56 17.95
CA ALA A 287 -96.80 -81.90 18.48
C ALA A 287 -97.99 -81.94 19.44
N VAL A 288 -98.10 -80.96 20.35
CA VAL A 288 -99.26 -80.81 21.24
C VAL A 288 -100.53 -80.54 20.42
N GLN A 289 -100.46 -79.68 19.40
CA GLN A 289 -101.61 -79.36 18.56
C GLN A 289 -102.07 -80.55 17.71
N GLN A 290 -101.14 -81.40 17.26
CA GLN A 290 -101.44 -82.67 16.60
C GLN A 290 -102.09 -83.67 17.56
N SER A 291 -101.56 -83.81 18.78
CA SER A 291 -102.15 -84.63 19.84
C SER A 291 -103.58 -84.18 20.19
N ILE A 292 -103.83 -82.86 20.26
CA ILE A 292 -105.17 -82.31 20.45
C ILE A 292 -106.10 -82.71 19.30
N ARG A 293 -105.65 -82.64 18.04
CA ARG A 293 -106.45 -83.05 16.88
C ARG A 293 -106.78 -84.55 16.92
N GLU A 294 -105.81 -85.40 17.21
CA GLU A 294 -106.02 -86.85 17.34
C GLU A 294 -107.02 -87.18 18.46
N LYS A 295 -106.86 -86.56 19.63
CA LYS A 295 -107.81 -86.74 20.74
C LYS A 295 -109.20 -86.20 20.43
N SER A 296 -109.30 -85.08 19.72
CA SER A 296 -110.59 -84.50 19.31
C SER A 296 -111.31 -85.39 18.28
N ALA A 297 -110.57 -85.98 17.32
CA ALA A 297 -111.12 -86.95 16.38
C ALA A 297 -111.63 -88.22 17.09
N LEU A 298 -110.87 -88.70 18.08
CA LEU A 298 -111.28 -89.85 18.91
C LEU A 298 -112.54 -89.54 19.72
N ILE A 299 -112.69 -88.32 20.24
CA ILE A 299 -113.92 -87.88 20.92
C ILE A 299 -115.11 -87.90 19.94
N LEU A 300 -114.94 -87.35 18.73
CA LEU A 300 -115.99 -87.34 17.72
C LEU A 300 -116.46 -88.75 17.33
N GLU A 301 -115.51 -89.69 17.21
CA GLU A 301 -115.81 -91.12 16.94
C GLU A 301 -116.61 -91.75 18.09
N LYS A 302 -116.24 -91.45 19.35
CA LYS A 302 -116.96 -91.94 20.53
C LYS A 302 -118.35 -91.32 20.64
N ASP A 303 -118.51 -90.04 20.34
CA ASP A 303 -119.81 -89.36 20.31
C ASP A 303 -120.73 -89.96 19.24
N GLN A 304 -120.21 -90.25 18.05
CA GLN A 304 -120.95 -90.95 16.99
C GLN A 304 -121.40 -92.36 17.45
N HIS A 305 -120.56 -93.07 18.20
CA HIS A 305 -120.89 -94.38 18.75
C HIS A 305 -122.00 -94.30 19.80
N VAL A 306 -121.95 -93.29 20.68
CA VAL A 306 -123.02 -93.02 21.66
C VAL A 306 -124.34 -92.70 20.97
N GLU A 307 -124.31 -91.91 19.89
CA GLU A 307 -125.52 -91.53 19.18
C GLU A 307 -126.15 -92.70 18.41
N ASN A 308 -125.32 -93.63 17.90
CA ASN A 308 -125.80 -94.88 17.32
C ASN A 308 -126.47 -95.79 18.37
N LEU A 309 -125.86 -95.93 19.55
CA LEU A 309 -126.45 -96.69 20.66
C LEU A 309 -127.78 -96.09 21.14
N LYS A 310 -127.91 -94.76 21.17
CA LYS A 310 -129.21 -94.11 21.46
C LYS A 310 -130.28 -94.45 20.42
N LYS A 311 -129.93 -94.45 19.12
CA LYS A 311 -130.88 -94.83 18.07
C LYS A 311 -131.35 -96.28 18.20
N GLU A 312 -130.45 -97.20 18.52
CA GLU A 312 -130.81 -98.60 18.83
C GLU A 312 -131.75 -98.70 20.04
N MET A 313 -131.50 -97.92 21.10
CA MET A 313 -132.38 -97.87 22.26
C MET A 313 -133.79 -97.34 21.93
N GLU A 314 -133.92 -96.40 21.00
CA GLU A 314 -135.22 -95.89 20.56
C GLU A 314 -135.99 -96.93 19.73
N VAL A 315 -135.30 -97.70 18.89
CA VAL A 315 -135.88 -98.82 18.13
C VAL A 315 -136.40 -99.92 19.07
N LEU A 316 -135.59 -100.36 20.03
CA LEU A 316 -135.98 -101.36 21.04
C LEU A 316 -137.17 -100.88 21.90
N ARG A 317 -137.26 -99.57 22.17
CA ARG A 317 -138.40 -98.97 22.85
C ARG A 317 -139.68 -99.01 22.01
N GLY A 318 -139.59 -98.76 20.70
CA GLY A 318 -140.70 -98.91 19.76
C GLY A 318 -141.20 -100.35 19.61
N GLU A 319 -140.28 -101.32 19.62
CA GLU A 319 -140.61 -102.75 19.60
C GLU A 319 -141.31 -103.20 20.89
N SER A 320 -140.88 -102.68 22.06
CA SER A 320 -141.53 -102.96 23.35
C SER A 320 -142.96 -102.42 23.43
N ALA A 321 -143.23 -101.23 22.84
CA ALA A 321 -144.58 -100.69 22.73
C ALA A 321 -145.47 -101.58 21.85
N SER A 322 -144.92 -102.10 20.76
CA SER A 322 -145.61 -103.00 19.83
C SER A 322 -146.06 -104.32 20.50
N VAL A 323 -145.21 -104.89 21.36
CA VAL A 323 -145.53 -106.09 22.17
C VAL A 323 -146.66 -105.84 23.17
N LYS A 324 -146.72 -104.65 23.79
CA LYS A 324 -147.83 -104.28 24.70
C LYS A 324 -149.19 -104.20 23.98
N THR A 325 -149.20 -103.68 22.75
CA THR A 325 -150.42 -103.61 21.92
C THR A 325 -150.93 -105.01 21.54
N LEU A 326 -150.02 -105.90 21.15
CA LEU A 326 -150.34 -107.31 20.84
C LEU A 326 -150.88 -108.08 22.05
N HIS A 327 -150.35 -107.81 23.25
CA HIS A 327 -150.86 -108.39 24.50
C HIS A 327 -152.30 -107.94 24.81
N GLY A 328 -152.63 -106.66 24.56
CA GLY A 328 -153.99 -106.13 24.72
C GLY A 328 -155.01 -106.79 23.79
N THR A 329 -154.65 -107.04 22.54
CA THR A 329 -155.51 -107.73 21.56
C THR A 329 -155.79 -109.19 21.92
N ILE A 330 -154.80 -109.92 22.46
CA ILE A 330 -154.97 -111.32 22.88
C ILE A 330 -155.97 -111.43 24.03
N GLN A 331 -155.91 -110.51 25.01
CA GLN A 331 -156.81 -110.52 26.15
C GLN A 331 -158.26 -110.17 25.78
N SER A 332 -158.47 -109.38 24.72
CA SER A 332 -159.80 -109.12 24.15
C SER A 332 -160.41 -110.39 23.54
N LEU A 333 -159.63 -111.09 22.71
CA LEU A 333 -160.07 -112.30 22.01
C LEU A 333 -160.40 -113.46 22.97
N GLU A 334 -159.75 -113.54 24.13
CA GLU A 334 -160.08 -114.53 25.16
C GLU A 334 -161.42 -114.26 25.87
N ARG A 335 -161.84 -113.00 26.03
CA ARG A 335 -163.17 -112.66 26.57
C ARG A 335 -164.28 -113.01 25.58
N ASP A 336 -164.06 -112.78 24.29
CA ASP A 336 -165.06 -113.07 23.25
C ASP A 336 -165.30 -114.59 23.11
N LYS A 337 -164.26 -115.40 23.34
CA LYS A 337 -164.37 -116.87 23.37
C LYS A 337 -165.18 -117.39 24.55
N ALA A 338 -165.17 -116.71 25.69
CA ALA A 338 -165.98 -117.09 26.86
C ALA A 338 -167.48 -116.78 26.63
N ASN A 339 -167.77 -115.62 26.01
CA ASN A 339 -169.14 -115.17 25.74
C ASN A 339 -169.86 -116.06 24.69
N LEU A 340 -169.14 -116.53 23.66
CA LEU A 340 -169.69 -117.43 22.64
C LEU A 340 -169.99 -118.85 23.16
N LYS A 341 -169.31 -119.32 24.21
CA LYS A 341 -169.59 -120.64 24.82
C LYS A 341 -170.88 -120.65 25.65
N GLU A 342 -171.27 -119.53 26.25
CA GLU A 342 -172.47 -119.43 27.08
C GLU A 342 -173.77 -119.33 26.24
N GLN A 343 -173.68 -118.76 25.03
CA GLN A 343 -174.80 -118.70 24.09
C GLN A 343 -175.18 -120.06 23.49
N ILE A 344 -174.21 -120.98 23.33
CA ILE A 344 -174.45 -122.31 22.75
C ILE A 344 -175.21 -123.24 23.73
N GLN A 345 -175.09 -123.05 25.06
CA GLN A 345 -175.83 -123.87 26.03
C GLN A 345 -177.31 -123.51 26.19
N LYS A 346 -177.73 -122.31 25.76
CA LYS A 346 -179.09 -121.80 25.97
C LYS A 346 -180.06 -122.06 24.81
N LEU A 347 -179.59 -122.63 23.69
CA LEU A 347 -180.39 -122.80 22.48
C LEU A 347 -180.86 -124.25 22.18
N GLU A 348 -180.46 -125.26 22.97
CA GLU A 348 -180.78 -126.68 22.72
C GLU A 348 -182.06 -127.23 23.41
N LYS A 349 -182.85 -126.42 24.13
CA LYS A 349 -184.14 -126.88 24.70
C LYS A 349 -185.29 -125.88 24.48
N THR A 350 -186.03 -126.10 23.38
CA THR A 350 -187.35 -125.51 23.00
C THR A 350 -187.24 -124.05 22.48
N ILE A 351 -187.70 -123.68 21.28
CA ILE A 351 -189.11 -123.73 20.80
C ILE A 351 -189.21 -123.76 19.26
N THR A 352 -190.19 -124.53 18.78
CA THR A 352 -190.83 -124.48 17.45
C THR A 352 -191.66 -123.20 17.23
N ALA A 353 -191.36 -122.50 16.11
CA ALA A 353 -192.15 -121.55 15.29
C ALA A 353 -191.96 -119.99 15.44
N GLY A 354 -191.21 -119.41 14.48
CA GLY A 354 -191.38 -118.19 13.60
C GLY A 354 -191.74 -116.75 14.09
N PRO A 355 -191.62 -115.67 13.24
CA PRO A 355 -190.47 -115.14 12.44
C PRO A 355 -190.25 -113.56 12.39
N ASN A 356 -189.06 -113.08 11.90
CA ASN A 356 -188.60 -111.80 11.21
C ASN A 356 -188.89 -110.35 11.75
N ASN A 357 -188.13 -109.25 11.51
CA ASN A 357 -186.74 -108.84 11.16
C ASN A 357 -186.61 -107.27 11.21
N GLY A 358 -185.44 -106.64 11.47
CA GLY A 358 -185.19 -105.16 11.34
C GLY A 358 -183.75 -104.69 11.69
N ILE A 359 -183.04 -103.91 10.83
CA ILE A 359 -182.86 -102.41 10.71
C ILE A 359 -181.67 -101.80 11.51
N LYS A 360 -180.72 -101.07 10.86
CA LYS A 360 -180.47 -99.58 10.90
C LYS A 360 -179.11 -99.10 10.32
N ASP A 361 -179.08 -97.84 9.83
CA ASP A 361 -178.04 -97.15 9.01
C ASP A 361 -178.07 -95.59 9.18
N LEU A 362 -177.01 -94.90 8.66
CA LEU A 362 -176.79 -93.52 8.10
C LEU A 362 -176.05 -92.39 8.87
N GLY A 363 -175.12 -91.69 8.17
CA GLY A 363 -174.30 -90.53 8.60
C GLY A 363 -173.68 -89.66 7.47
N ASP A 364 -172.75 -88.76 7.87
CA ASP A 364 -171.67 -88.00 7.16
C ASP A 364 -171.91 -86.58 6.52
N ASP A 365 -170.99 -85.62 6.79
CA ASP A 365 -170.89 -84.21 6.27
C ASP A 365 -169.45 -83.65 6.57
N VAL A 366 -168.51 -83.36 5.65
CA VAL A 366 -168.27 -82.24 4.68
C VAL A 366 -167.57 -80.94 5.22
N LEU A 367 -166.57 -80.45 4.43
CA LEU A 367 -165.95 -79.09 4.29
C LEU A 367 -164.85 -78.61 5.28
N ASP A 368 -163.55 -78.68 4.89
CA ASP A 368 -162.59 -77.52 4.85
C ASP A 368 -161.10 -77.84 4.56
N GLN A 369 -160.64 -79.09 4.57
CA GLN A 369 -159.18 -79.38 4.60
C GLN A 369 -158.49 -79.57 3.23
N MET A 370 -158.86 -78.79 2.21
CA MET A 370 -158.34 -78.91 0.83
C MET A 370 -157.83 -77.59 0.21
N LYS A 371 -157.64 -76.52 1.01
CA LYS A 371 -157.11 -75.23 0.53
C LYS A 371 -155.74 -74.82 1.09
N GLU A 372 -155.26 -75.45 2.16
CA GLU A 372 -154.04 -75.06 2.89
C GLU A 372 -152.75 -75.65 2.28
N GLU A 373 -152.84 -76.75 1.54
CA GLU A 373 -151.66 -77.42 0.97
C GLU A 373 -151.07 -76.70 -0.27
N LYS A 374 -151.77 -75.73 -0.86
CA LYS A 374 -151.27 -74.98 -2.03
C LYS A 374 -150.35 -73.81 -1.65
N GLU A 375 -150.50 -73.22 -0.46
CA GLU A 375 -149.78 -72.00 -0.08
C GLU A 375 -148.35 -72.29 0.42
N ILE A 376 -148.11 -73.47 1.01
CA ILE A 376 -146.80 -73.91 1.53
C ILE A 376 -145.78 -74.16 0.41
N ALA A 377 -146.23 -74.60 -0.77
CA ALA A 377 -145.34 -74.84 -1.91
C ALA A 377 -144.82 -73.54 -2.55
N GLN A 378 -145.55 -72.42 -2.43
CA GLN A 378 -145.17 -71.16 -3.08
C GLN A 378 -144.22 -70.31 -2.21
N SER A 379 -144.31 -70.41 -0.87
CA SER A 379 -143.40 -69.74 0.07
C SER A 379 -141.97 -70.30 0.08
N GLN A 380 -141.78 -71.57 -0.33
CA GLN A 380 -140.44 -72.18 -0.44
C GLN A 380 -139.64 -71.66 -1.65
N ILE A 381 -140.29 -71.17 -2.71
CA ILE A 381 -139.62 -70.66 -3.91
C ILE A 381 -139.09 -69.24 -3.70
N GLU A 382 -139.80 -68.39 -2.94
CA GLU A 382 -139.35 -67.02 -2.62
C GLU A 382 -138.14 -66.99 -1.68
N PHE A 383 -138.04 -67.93 -0.74
CA PHE A 383 -136.90 -68.06 0.17
C PHE A 383 -135.58 -68.40 -0.55
N LEU A 384 -135.62 -69.26 -1.58
CA LEU A 384 -134.43 -69.61 -2.34
C LEU A 384 -133.88 -68.43 -3.17
N ASN A 385 -134.77 -67.58 -3.71
CA ASN A 385 -134.35 -66.39 -4.45
C ASN A 385 -133.70 -65.33 -3.56
N SER A 386 -134.07 -65.22 -2.28
CA SER A 386 -133.39 -64.30 -1.34
C SER A 386 -131.98 -64.77 -0.97
N VAL A 387 -131.75 -66.09 -0.87
CA VAL A 387 -130.44 -66.68 -0.54
C VAL A 387 -129.44 -66.53 -1.71
N ILE A 388 -129.91 -66.60 -2.97
CA ILE A 388 -129.05 -66.42 -4.15
C ILE A 388 -128.52 -64.98 -4.25
N VAL A 389 -129.37 -63.98 -3.98
CA VAL A 389 -128.98 -62.56 -4.00
C VAL A 389 -127.97 -62.26 -2.88
N ASP A 390 -128.13 -62.84 -1.69
CA ASP A 390 -127.18 -62.68 -0.59
C ASP A 390 -125.81 -63.32 -0.85
N LEU A 391 -125.77 -64.45 -1.55
CA LEU A 391 -124.52 -65.11 -1.94
C LEU A 391 -123.78 -64.36 -3.05
N GLN A 392 -124.49 -63.72 -3.98
CA GLN A 392 -123.87 -62.88 -5.02
C GLN A 392 -123.25 -61.60 -4.43
N ARG A 393 -123.97 -60.92 -3.52
CA ARG A 393 -123.46 -59.75 -2.78
C ARG A 393 -122.21 -60.04 -1.96
N LYS A 394 -122.15 -61.19 -1.27
CA LYS A 394 -120.95 -61.60 -0.50
C LYS A 394 -119.74 -61.91 -1.37
N ASN A 395 -119.93 -62.35 -2.61
CA ASN A 395 -118.82 -62.58 -3.54
C ASN A 395 -118.23 -61.26 -4.07
N GLU A 396 -119.07 -60.23 -4.30
CA GLU A 396 -118.60 -58.90 -4.69
C GLU A 396 -117.79 -58.22 -3.57
N GLU A 397 -118.22 -58.31 -2.30
CA GLU A 397 -117.45 -57.76 -1.17
C GLU A 397 -116.07 -58.42 -0.98
N LEU A 398 -115.95 -59.72 -1.27
CA LEU A 398 -114.66 -60.43 -1.21
C LEU A 398 -113.74 -60.04 -2.36
N LYS A 399 -114.30 -59.71 -3.53
CA LYS A 399 -113.54 -59.22 -4.70
C LYS A 399 -112.96 -57.82 -4.44
N ASP A 400 -113.77 -56.91 -3.87
CA ASP A 400 -113.33 -55.54 -3.52
C ASP A 400 -112.21 -55.53 -2.46
N LYS A 401 -112.25 -56.44 -1.47
CA LYS A 401 -111.17 -56.59 -0.46
C LYS A 401 -109.85 -57.06 -1.06
N LEU A 402 -109.90 -57.94 -2.07
CA LEU A 402 -108.71 -58.43 -2.77
C LEU A 402 -108.06 -57.33 -3.63
N GLU A 403 -108.88 -56.51 -4.29
CA GLU A 403 -108.42 -55.35 -5.08
C GLU A 403 -107.81 -54.26 -4.18
N THR A 404 -108.37 -54.06 -2.99
CA THR A 404 -107.83 -53.11 -1.99
C THR A 404 -106.47 -53.56 -1.42
N MET A 405 -106.26 -54.86 -1.17
CA MET A 405 -104.94 -55.38 -0.76
C MET A 405 -103.88 -55.28 -1.87
N ALA A 406 -104.27 -55.47 -3.14
CA ALA A 406 -103.36 -55.35 -4.28
C ALA A 406 -102.93 -53.90 -4.54
N ALA A 407 -103.83 -52.93 -4.36
CA ALA A 407 -103.51 -51.50 -4.51
C ALA A 407 -102.58 -50.97 -3.41
N ALA A 408 -102.66 -51.52 -2.19
CA ALA A 408 -101.78 -51.16 -1.07
C ALA A 408 -100.33 -51.66 -1.24
N ALA A 409 -100.07 -52.65 -2.10
CA ALA A 409 -98.73 -53.16 -2.39
C ALA A 409 -97.95 -52.31 -3.43
N LEU A 410 -98.61 -51.37 -4.12
CA LEU A 410 -98.01 -50.57 -5.20
C LEU A 410 -97.82 -49.09 -4.88
N ASN A 411 -98.37 -48.57 -3.78
CA ASN A 411 -98.28 -47.15 -3.44
C ASN A 411 -97.54 -46.93 -2.11
N GLY A 412 -96.21 -46.87 -2.22
CA GLY A 412 -95.29 -46.69 -1.11
C GLY A 412 -95.31 -45.27 -0.53
N ASN A 413 -95.60 -45.16 0.76
CA ASN A 413 -95.15 -44.04 1.57
C ASN A 413 -95.04 -44.48 3.04
N ASN A 414 -93.83 -44.77 3.53
CA ASN A 414 -93.46 -44.45 4.91
C ASN A 414 -91.94 -44.30 5.04
N PRO A 415 -91.46 -43.34 5.85
CA PRO A 415 -90.09 -42.84 5.83
C PRO A 415 -89.21 -43.58 6.85
N ASN A 416 -87.92 -43.31 6.67
CA ASN A 416 -86.74 -43.53 7.50
C ASN A 416 -85.76 -44.59 7.01
N GLU A 417 -84.58 -44.04 6.71
CA GLU A 417 -83.27 -44.51 7.11
C GLU A 417 -82.43 -45.29 6.08
N LEU A 418 -81.35 -44.58 5.70
CA LEU A 418 -79.96 -45.03 5.51
C LEU A 418 -79.46 -45.21 4.07
N ASP A 419 -78.95 -44.08 3.58
CA ASP A 419 -77.65 -43.88 2.94
C ASP A 419 -76.67 -45.07 2.90
N ASN A 420 -76.28 -45.45 1.68
CA ASN A 420 -74.97 -46.04 1.36
C ASN A 420 -74.82 -46.08 -0.17
N HIS A 421 -74.13 -45.09 -0.74
CA HIS A 421 -73.69 -45.11 -2.13
C HIS A 421 -72.17 -45.28 -2.25
N ASP A 422 -71.86 -46.37 -2.95
CA ASP A 422 -70.61 -46.80 -3.59
C ASP A 422 -69.88 -45.70 -4.40
N GLY A 423 -68.56 -45.67 -4.29
CA GLY A 423 -67.70 -44.67 -4.93
C GLY A 423 -66.26 -45.16 -5.09
N HIS A 424 -66.04 -46.04 -6.07
CA HIS A 424 -64.70 -46.49 -6.48
C HIS A 424 -63.95 -45.47 -7.35
N GLU A 425 -62.67 -45.29 -7.00
CA GLU A 425 -61.62 -44.51 -7.65
C GLU A 425 -61.27 -44.95 -9.08
N LYS A 426 -60.77 -44.01 -9.90
CA LYS A 426 -59.54 -44.17 -10.72
C LYS A 426 -59.07 -42.83 -11.34
N GLN A 427 -57.82 -42.45 -11.05
CA GLN A 427 -57.09 -41.30 -11.60
C GLN A 427 -56.57 -41.54 -13.04
N PRO A 428 -56.15 -40.48 -13.78
CA PRO A 428 -55.22 -40.60 -14.89
C PRO A 428 -53.80 -40.07 -14.57
N GLU A 429 -52.80 -40.79 -15.08
CA GLU A 429 -51.35 -40.57 -14.97
C GLU A 429 -50.89 -39.31 -15.74
N LYS A 430 -50.00 -38.49 -15.13
CA LYS A 430 -49.30 -37.38 -15.80
C LYS A 430 -47.92 -37.84 -16.31
N LYS A 431 -47.73 -37.79 -17.62
CA LYS A 431 -46.43 -37.91 -18.31
C LYS A 431 -45.55 -36.69 -17.98
N LYS A 432 -44.27 -36.90 -17.63
CA LYS A 432 -43.27 -35.83 -17.49
C LYS A 432 -42.76 -35.41 -18.87
N ALA A 433 -42.57 -34.11 -19.08
CA ALA A 433 -41.94 -33.54 -20.28
C ALA A 433 -40.42 -33.80 -20.29
N PRO A 434 -39.78 -33.92 -21.46
CA PRO A 434 -38.34 -34.18 -21.56
C PRO A 434 -37.51 -33.00 -20.99
N PRO A 435 -36.30 -33.28 -20.45
CA PRO A 435 -35.43 -32.25 -19.87
C PRO A 435 -35.00 -31.23 -20.94
N ARG A 436 -34.96 -29.95 -20.57
CA ARG A 436 -34.45 -28.87 -21.41
C ARG A 436 -32.93 -28.92 -21.47
N LEU A 437 -32.34 -28.68 -22.65
CA LEU A 437 -30.89 -28.64 -22.84
C LEU A 437 -30.38 -27.27 -22.40
N PHE A 438 -29.27 -27.20 -21.68
CA PHE A 438 -28.65 -25.96 -21.24
C PHE A 438 -27.14 -26.09 -21.43
N CYS A 439 -26.53 -25.08 -22.04
CA CYS A 439 -25.10 -25.03 -22.21
C CYS A 439 -24.49 -24.04 -21.21
N ASP A 440 -23.73 -24.58 -20.26
CA ASP A 440 -23.06 -23.82 -19.18
C ASP A 440 -21.92 -22.92 -19.71
N ILE A 441 -21.48 -23.11 -20.96
CA ILE A 441 -20.36 -22.34 -21.57
C ILE A 441 -20.85 -21.01 -22.17
N CYS A 442 -22.05 -20.98 -22.75
CA CYS A 442 -22.66 -19.79 -23.37
C CYS A 442 -23.85 -19.21 -22.59
N ASP A 443 -24.26 -19.84 -21.48
CA ASP A 443 -25.49 -19.54 -20.74
C ASP A 443 -26.76 -19.54 -21.61
N CYS A 444 -26.85 -20.46 -22.57
CA CYS A 444 -27.94 -20.50 -23.54
C CYS A 444 -28.79 -21.79 -23.43
N PHE A 445 -30.13 -21.63 -23.36
CA PHE A 445 -31.10 -22.74 -23.23
C PHE A 445 -31.62 -23.24 -24.59
N ASP A 446 -31.82 -24.56 -24.69
CA ASP A 446 -32.46 -25.32 -25.78
C ASP A 446 -31.82 -25.22 -27.18
N LEU A 447 -30.60 -24.66 -27.29
CA LEU A 447 -29.90 -24.48 -28.57
C LEU A 447 -28.91 -25.62 -28.87
N HIS A 448 -27.98 -25.86 -27.96
CA HIS A 448 -27.02 -26.96 -28.00
C HIS A 448 -26.75 -27.42 -26.57
N ASP A 449 -26.26 -28.65 -26.41
CA ASP A 449 -25.73 -29.12 -25.13
C ASP A 449 -24.29 -28.62 -24.97
N THR A 450 -23.75 -28.69 -23.75
CA THR A 450 -22.42 -28.17 -23.39
C THR A 450 -21.31 -28.71 -24.30
N GLU A 451 -21.39 -29.98 -24.75
CA GLU A 451 -20.38 -30.64 -25.59
C GLU A 451 -20.33 -30.11 -27.05
N ASP A 452 -21.41 -29.49 -27.54
CA ASP A 452 -21.54 -29.00 -28.92
C ASP A 452 -21.38 -27.48 -29.01
N CYS A 453 -20.82 -26.86 -27.97
CA CYS A 453 -20.70 -25.40 -27.88
C CYS A 453 -19.70 -24.85 -28.93
N PRO A 454 -20.11 -23.99 -29.88
CA PRO A 454 -19.23 -23.46 -30.92
C PRO A 454 -18.02 -22.67 -30.38
N THR A 455 -18.17 -22.11 -29.18
CA THR A 455 -17.09 -21.42 -28.44
C THR A 455 -16.00 -22.37 -27.92
N GLN A 456 -16.27 -23.68 -27.86
CA GLN A 456 -15.31 -24.69 -27.41
C GLN A 456 -14.24 -25.02 -28.49
N MET A 457 -14.50 -24.74 -29.77
CA MET A 457 -13.56 -24.98 -30.89
C MET A 457 -12.60 -23.82 -31.21
N GLN A 458 -12.67 -22.69 -30.48
CA GLN A 458 -11.81 -21.52 -30.74
C GLN A 458 -10.55 -21.42 -29.86
N MET A 459 -10.25 -22.45 -29.07
CA MET A 459 -9.00 -22.52 -28.30
C MET A 459 -8.03 -23.50 -28.99
N PRO A 460 -6.93 -23.04 -29.63
CA PRO A 460 -5.90 -23.93 -30.12
C PRO A 460 -5.10 -24.46 -28.93
N ASP A 461 -5.43 -25.68 -28.54
CA ASP A 461 -4.94 -26.33 -27.33
C ASP A 461 -3.56 -26.98 -27.54
N THR A 462 -2.55 -26.19 -27.92
CA THR A 462 -1.11 -26.36 -27.59
C THR A 462 -0.22 -25.33 -28.31
N PRO A 463 0.76 -24.70 -27.65
CA PRO A 463 1.85 -24.02 -28.33
C PRO A 463 2.74 -25.05 -29.05
N PRO A 464 3.39 -24.70 -30.19
CA PRO A 464 4.29 -25.62 -30.89
C PRO A 464 5.43 -26.07 -29.97
N HIS A 465 5.70 -27.37 -29.91
CA HIS A 465 6.78 -27.95 -29.11
C HIS A 465 8.14 -27.34 -29.52
N THR A 466 8.95 -26.98 -28.53
CA THR A 466 10.26 -26.34 -28.74
C THR A 466 11.25 -27.29 -29.42
N THR A 467 11.88 -26.86 -30.51
CA THR A 467 12.93 -27.54 -31.28
C THR A 467 14.32 -27.49 -30.63
N TYR A 468 14.41 -27.32 -29.30
CA TYR A 468 15.68 -27.12 -28.60
C TYR A 468 16.37 -28.46 -28.28
N HIS A 469 17.52 -28.71 -28.92
CA HIS A 469 18.38 -29.89 -28.71
C HIS A 469 19.58 -29.58 -27.80
N GLY A 470 19.34 -28.99 -26.63
CA GLY A 470 20.39 -28.63 -25.67
C GLY A 470 20.89 -29.81 -24.83
N ASN A 471 22.12 -29.71 -24.35
CA ASN A 471 22.80 -30.71 -23.53
C ASN A 471 22.10 -30.85 -22.16
N LYS A 472 21.78 -32.07 -21.70
CA LYS A 472 20.97 -32.33 -20.49
C LYS A 472 21.55 -31.78 -19.17
N HIS A 473 22.83 -31.39 -19.18
CA HIS A 473 23.56 -30.90 -17.99
C HIS A 473 23.75 -29.38 -17.98
N GLU A 474 23.25 -28.66 -18.98
CA GLU A 474 23.36 -27.20 -19.05
C GLU A 474 21.96 -26.57 -18.95
N GLU A 475 21.81 -25.68 -17.99
CA GLU A 475 20.57 -24.94 -17.76
C GLU A 475 20.37 -23.93 -18.91
N ARG A 476 19.18 -23.97 -19.51
CA ARG A 476 18.88 -23.15 -20.70
C ARG A 476 18.82 -21.68 -20.28
N PRO A 477 19.56 -20.77 -20.94
CA PRO A 477 19.46 -19.34 -20.65
C PRO A 477 18.02 -18.84 -20.83
N TYR A 478 17.43 -18.39 -19.73
CA TYR A 478 16.10 -17.80 -19.65
C TYR A 478 16.23 -16.42 -19.01
N CYS A 479 15.44 -15.47 -19.52
CA CYS A 479 15.40 -14.12 -19.02
C CYS A 479 14.06 -13.88 -18.33
N ASP A 480 14.10 -13.61 -17.02
CA ASP A 480 12.91 -13.35 -16.22
C ASP A 480 12.33 -11.94 -16.47
N ILE A 481 13.10 -11.04 -17.10
CA ILE A 481 12.65 -9.66 -17.38
C ILE A 481 11.74 -9.60 -18.62
N CYS A 482 12.08 -10.33 -19.68
CA CYS A 482 11.29 -10.35 -20.93
C CYS A 482 10.61 -11.70 -21.22
N GLU A 483 10.70 -12.63 -20.27
CA GLU A 483 10.07 -13.96 -20.30
C GLU A 483 10.39 -14.80 -21.56
N VAL A 484 11.56 -14.59 -22.17
CA VAL A 484 12.01 -15.36 -23.34
C VAL A 484 13.29 -16.15 -23.07
N PHE A 485 13.41 -17.28 -23.77
CA PHE A 485 14.62 -18.09 -23.79
C PHE A 485 15.63 -17.56 -24.81
N GLY A 486 16.91 -17.54 -24.47
CA GLY A 486 18.00 -17.21 -25.40
C GLY A 486 19.11 -16.32 -24.82
N HIS A 487 18.86 -15.68 -23.67
CA HIS A 487 19.85 -14.95 -22.88
C HIS A 487 19.48 -15.03 -21.40
N TRP A 488 20.42 -14.74 -20.51
CA TRP A 488 20.16 -14.64 -19.07
C TRP A 488 19.58 -13.28 -18.71
N THR A 489 18.82 -13.22 -17.63
CA THR A 489 18.24 -11.99 -17.07
C THR A 489 19.26 -10.85 -16.95
N GLU A 490 20.51 -11.15 -16.59
CA GLU A 490 21.61 -10.17 -16.44
C GLU A 490 22.07 -9.52 -17.75
N SER A 491 21.79 -10.15 -18.90
CA SER A 491 22.18 -9.67 -20.22
C SER A 491 20.99 -9.12 -21.01
N CYS A 492 19.84 -8.93 -20.34
CA CYS A 492 18.65 -8.36 -20.96
C CYS A 492 18.87 -6.87 -21.23
N THR A 493 18.56 -6.44 -22.45
CA THR A 493 18.59 -5.03 -22.85
C THR A 493 17.21 -4.37 -22.80
N ASP A 494 16.20 -5.13 -22.37
CA ASP A 494 14.82 -4.67 -22.24
C ASP A 494 14.61 -4.17 -20.81
N ASP A 495 14.73 -2.85 -20.62
CA ASP A 495 14.56 -2.15 -19.34
C ASP A 495 13.07 -2.00 -18.94
N GLN A 496 12.23 -2.99 -19.24
CA GLN A 496 10.84 -2.99 -18.82
C GLN A 496 10.73 -3.65 -17.43
N THR A 497 11.02 -2.85 -16.41
CA THR A 497 10.52 -3.08 -15.06
C THR A 497 9.00 -3.03 -15.07
N PHE A 498 8.35 -4.15 -14.77
CA PHE A 498 6.98 -4.17 -14.25
C PHE A 498 6.94 -3.84 -12.76
#